data_AF-A0A920WQM3-F1
#
_entry.id   AF-A0A920WQM3-F1
#
_cell.length_a   1.000
_cell.length_b   1.000
_cell.length_c   1.000
_cell.angle_alpha   90.00
_cell.angle_beta   90.00
_cell.angle_gamma   90.00
#
_symmetry.space_group_name_H-M   'P 1'
#
loop_
_entity.id
_entity.type
_entity.pdbx_description
1 polymer ?
#
loop_
_entity_poly.entity_id
_entity_poly.type
_entity_poly.pdbx_seq_one_letter_code
_entity_poly.pdbx_strand_id
1 'polypeptide(L)'
;MFQSVFPLKEKPQVPNPRTAIQGASYGITWERRDAETPHYRGVYDDDGRLMVIICHNTDLGDGWEEESRAGEWYFKEFSEPKAYPMGINIIFYSMTH
;
A
#
# COMPACT_ATOMS: atom_id res chain seq x y z
N MET A 1 -10.60 3.44 7.40
CA MET A 1 -9.66 2.74 6.50
C MET A 1 -8.34 2.37 7.17
N PHE A 2 -7.46 3.30 7.55
CA PHE A 2 -6.12 2.95 8.09
C PHE A 2 -6.10 2.37 9.51
N GLN A 3 -7.20 2.44 10.26
CA GLN A 3 -7.30 2.00 11.66
C GLN A 3 -8.41 0.96 11.87
N SER A 4 -8.73 0.14 10.86
CA SER A 4 -9.74 -0.92 10.96
C SER A 4 -9.16 -2.21 11.54
N VAL A 5 -9.18 -3.33 10.80
CA VAL A 5 -8.70 -4.64 11.26
C VAL A 5 -7.22 -4.59 11.64
N PHE A 6 -6.40 -4.05 10.75
CA PHE A 6 -4.97 -3.86 10.99
C PHE A 6 -4.66 -2.36 11.10
N PRO A 7 -4.33 -1.85 12.30
CA PRO A 7 -3.95 -0.46 12.46
C PRO A 7 -2.60 -0.18 11.81
N LEU A 8 -2.61 0.70 10.81
CA LEU A 8 -1.42 1.15 10.09
C LEU A 8 -0.85 2.41 10.74
N LYS A 9 0.43 2.38 11.12
CA LYS A 9 1.10 3.52 11.78
C LYS A 9 1.32 4.70 10.83
N GLU A 10 1.41 4.41 9.54
CA GLU A 10 1.68 5.37 8.48
C GLU A 10 0.85 5.04 7.24
N LYS A 11 0.80 5.98 6.29
CA LYS A 11 0.26 5.72 4.95
C LYS A 11 1.27 4.85 4.21
N PRO A 12 0.94 3.60 3.84
CA PRO A 12 1.93 2.68 3.32
C PRO A 12 2.48 3.14 1.97
N GLN A 13 3.79 2.95 1.79
CA GLN A 13 4.46 3.13 0.51
C GLN A 13 5.15 1.85 0.12
N VAL A 14 4.78 1.33 -1.05
CA VAL A 14 5.30 0.07 -1.59
C VAL A 14 5.76 0.35 -3.03
N PRO A 15 7.04 0.09 -3.36
CA PRO A 15 7.51 0.09 -4.74
C PRO A 15 7.43 -1.32 -5.33
N ASN A 16 7.44 -1.45 -6.67
CA ASN A 16 7.62 -2.74 -7.31
C ASN A 16 8.89 -3.47 -6.85
N PRO A 17 8.93 -4.83 -6.91
CA PRO A 17 10.05 -5.61 -6.39
C PRO A 17 11.42 -5.23 -6.96
N ARG A 18 11.48 -4.88 -8.25
CA ARG A 18 12.74 -4.45 -8.90
C ARG A 18 13.26 -3.15 -8.28
N THR A 19 12.37 -2.17 -8.10
CA THR A 19 12.70 -0.87 -7.53
C THR A 19 13.05 -1.01 -6.05
N ALA A 20 12.32 -1.86 -5.32
CA ALA A 20 12.64 -2.20 -3.94
C ALA A 20 14.08 -2.69 -3.78
N ILE A 21 14.50 -3.69 -4.57
CA ILE A 21 15.86 -4.24 -4.51
C ILE A 21 16.90 -3.17 -4.89
N GLN A 22 16.70 -2.46 -5.99
CA GLN A 22 17.66 -1.45 -6.48
C GLN A 22 17.78 -0.25 -5.53
N GLY A 23 16.70 0.07 -4.81
CA GLY A 23 16.58 1.19 -3.89
C GLY A 23 16.93 0.88 -2.44
N ALA A 24 17.02 -0.39 -2.05
CA ALA A 24 17.13 -0.83 -0.65
C ALA A 24 18.28 -0.17 0.11
N SER A 25 19.48 -0.12 -0.48
CA SER A 25 20.67 0.50 0.15
C SER A 25 20.57 2.02 0.31
N TYR A 26 19.62 2.66 -0.38
CA TYR A 26 19.39 4.10 -0.37
C TYR A 26 18.09 4.49 0.37
N GLY A 27 17.33 3.50 0.87
CA GLY A 27 16.03 3.75 1.49
C GLY A 27 14.96 4.23 0.49
N ILE A 28 15.11 3.94 -0.80
CA ILE A 28 14.13 4.35 -1.82
C ILE A 28 12.94 3.39 -1.78
N THR A 29 11.76 3.95 -1.52
CA THR A 29 10.47 3.24 -1.46
C THR A 29 9.49 3.69 -2.53
N TRP A 30 9.90 4.58 -3.43
CA TRP A 30 9.11 5.15 -4.51
C TRP A 30 9.69 4.80 -5.89
N GLU A 31 8.86 4.90 -6.92
CA GLU A 31 9.25 4.50 -8.28
C GLU A 31 9.66 5.65 -9.19
N ARG A 32 9.18 6.87 -8.88
CA ARG A 32 9.56 8.09 -9.59
C ARG A 32 9.94 9.21 -8.62
N ARG A 33 10.92 10.03 -9.03
CA ARG A 33 11.40 11.19 -8.24
C ARG A 33 10.33 12.25 -7.99
N ASP A 34 9.30 12.30 -8.82
CA ASP A 34 8.15 13.19 -8.65
C ASP A 34 7.00 12.56 -7.84
N ALA A 35 7.20 11.32 -7.36
CA ALA A 35 6.20 10.49 -6.69
C ALA A 35 6.69 9.95 -5.34
N GLU A 36 7.58 10.69 -4.66
CA GLU A 36 8.21 10.20 -3.42
C GLU A 36 7.26 10.08 -2.24
N THR A 37 6.12 10.78 -2.27
CA THR A 37 5.12 10.77 -1.19
C THR A 37 3.86 10.04 -1.64
N PRO A 38 3.38 9.03 -0.88
CA PRO A 38 2.13 8.37 -1.17
C PRO A 38 0.93 9.26 -0.81
N HIS A 39 -0.09 9.26 -1.66
CA HIS A 39 -1.34 9.96 -1.42
C HIS A 39 -2.51 9.01 -1.51
N TYR A 40 -3.32 9.01 -0.45
CA TYR A 40 -4.58 8.27 -0.41
C TYR A 40 -5.73 9.25 -0.47
N ARG A 41 -6.60 9.07 -1.47
CA ARG A 41 -7.78 9.91 -1.69
C ARG A 41 -9.03 9.06 -1.66
N GLY A 42 -10.14 9.67 -1.29
CA GLY A 42 -11.44 9.03 -1.22
C GLY A 42 -12.47 9.79 -2.04
N VAL A 43 -13.35 9.06 -2.72
CA VAL A 43 -14.62 9.58 -3.23
C VAL A 43 -15.73 9.02 -2.35
N TYR A 44 -16.60 9.90 -1.86
CA TYR A 44 -17.66 9.57 -0.92
C TYR A 44 -19.02 9.77 -1.56
N ASP A 45 -20.00 8.96 -1.18
CA ASP A 45 -21.41 9.20 -1.54
C ASP A 45 -22.08 10.23 -0.62
N ASP A 46 -23.35 10.53 -0.89
CA ASP A 46 -24.13 11.53 -0.14
C ASP A 46 -24.34 11.13 1.35
N ASP A 47 -24.23 9.83 1.67
CA ASP A 47 -24.33 9.30 3.03
C ASP A 47 -22.95 9.28 3.74
N GLY A 48 -21.89 9.76 3.08
CA GLY A 48 -20.54 9.82 3.64
C GLY A 48 -19.79 8.49 3.64
N ARG A 49 -20.24 7.48 2.89
CA ARG A 49 -19.54 6.21 2.71
C ARG A 49 -18.46 6.34 1.65
N LEU A 50 -17.31 5.73 1.89
CA LEU A 50 -16.19 5.74 0.95
C LEU A 50 -16.46 4.76 -0.19
N MET A 51 -16.75 5.29 -1.38
CA MET A 51 -17.07 4.48 -2.56
C MET A 51 -15.85 4.11 -3.39
N VAL A 52 -14.85 5.00 -3.42
CA VAL A 52 -13.60 4.78 -4.16
C VAL A 52 -12.43 5.18 -3.29
N ILE A 53 -11.44 4.31 -3.18
CA ILE A 53 -10.12 4.65 -2.65
C ILE A 53 -9.12 4.73 -3.80
N ILE A 54 -8.35 5.81 -3.84
CA ILE A 54 -7.30 6.03 -4.82
C ILE A 54 -5.97 5.99 -4.07
N CYS A 55 -5.16 4.99 -4.38
CA CYS A 55 -3.80 4.82 -3.88
C CYS A 55 -2.85 5.41 -4.93
N HIS A 56 -2.42 6.65 -4.74
CA HIS A 56 -1.58 7.38 -5.69
C HIS A 56 -0.13 7.43 -5.18
N ASN A 57 0.84 7.30 -6.10
CA ASN A 57 2.28 7.25 -5.79
C ASN A 57 2.72 6.09 -4.87
N THR A 58 1.99 4.97 -4.93
CA THR A 58 2.31 3.74 -4.20
C THR A 58 1.80 2.57 -5.01
N ASP A 59 2.61 1.53 -5.14
CA ASP A 59 2.27 0.30 -5.84
C ASP A 59 1.92 -0.80 -4.84
N LEU A 60 0.83 -0.57 -4.09
CA LEU A 60 0.31 -1.56 -3.15
C LEU A 60 -0.03 -2.89 -3.83
N GLY A 61 -0.39 -2.84 -5.12
CA GLY A 61 -0.76 -4.00 -5.93
C GLY A 61 0.37 -5.03 -5.93
N ASP A 62 1.58 -4.61 -6.27
CA ASP A 62 2.77 -5.45 -6.29
C ASP A 62 3.09 -6.10 -4.94
N GLY A 63 2.74 -5.44 -3.84
CA GLY A 63 2.84 -6.03 -2.51
C GLY A 63 1.87 -7.21 -2.27
N TRP A 64 0.82 -7.35 -3.08
CA TRP A 64 -0.17 -8.42 -3.05
C TRP A 64 0.06 -9.51 -4.10
N GLU A 65 0.55 -9.16 -5.28
CA GLU A 65 0.70 -10.08 -6.43
C GLU A 65 2.12 -10.62 -6.64
N GLU A 66 3.14 -9.91 -6.14
CA GLU A 66 4.55 -10.21 -6.39
C GLU A 66 5.37 -10.35 -5.09
N GLU A 67 4.75 -10.73 -3.97
CA GLU A 67 5.36 -10.74 -2.65
C GLU A 67 6.62 -11.62 -2.55
N SER A 68 6.72 -12.63 -3.41
CA SER A 68 7.85 -13.56 -3.45
C SER A 68 8.90 -13.21 -4.51
N ARG A 69 8.64 -12.22 -5.39
CA ARG A 69 9.48 -11.97 -6.58
C ARG A 69 10.86 -11.40 -6.26
N ALA A 70 10.98 -10.70 -5.13
CA ALA A 70 12.24 -10.17 -4.59
C ALA A 70 12.74 -10.94 -3.36
N GLY A 71 12.30 -12.19 -3.19
CA GLY A 71 12.66 -13.05 -2.06
C GLY A 71 11.99 -12.64 -0.74
N GLU A 72 12.32 -13.36 0.33
CA GLU A 72 11.69 -13.20 1.66
C GLU A 72 11.82 -11.79 2.23
N TRP A 73 12.91 -11.08 1.91
CA TRP A 73 13.11 -9.70 2.37
C TRP A 73 11.98 -8.77 1.90
N TYR A 74 11.56 -8.85 0.64
CA TYR A 74 10.50 -7.97 0.11
C TYR A 74 9.16 -8.25 0.80
N PHE A 75 8.85 -9.54 1.03
CA PHE A 75 7.68 -9.93 1.80
C PHE A 75 7.68 -9.31 3.20
N LYS A 76 8.81 -9.40 3.92
CA LYS A 76 8.95 -8.91 5.29
C LYS A 76 9.00 -7.39 5.40
N GLU A 77 9.50 -6.70 4.39
CA GLU A 77 9.65 -5.24 4.39
C GLU A 77 8.39 -4.51 3.88
N PHE A 78 7.69 -5.10 2.90
CA PHE A 78 6.58 -4.43 2.21
C PHE A 78 5.27 -5.22 2.30
N SER A 79 5.24 -6.48 1.86
CA SER A 79 3.96 -7.20 1.74
C SER A 79 3.27 -7.43 3.08
N GLU A 80 3.98 -8.03 4.04
CA GLU A 80 3.45 -8.36 5.37
C GLU A 80 3.11 -7.13 6.22
N PRO A 81 3.99 -6.11 6.38
CA PRO A 81 3.71 -5.00 7.28
C PRO A 81 2.88 -3.87 6.66
N LYS A 82 2.81 -3.76 5.32
CA LYS A 82 2.21 -2.61 4.62
C LYS A 82 1.10 -3.02 3.65
N ALA A 83 1.40 -3.87 2.69
CA ALA A 83 0.47 -4.17 1.60
C ALA A 83 -0.73 -4.97 2.10
N TYR A 84 -0.53 -6.15 2.69
CA TYR A 84 -1.63 -7.00 3.15
C TYR A 84 -2.52 -6.32 4.19
N PRO A 85 -2.00 -5.64 5.22
CA PRO A 85 -2.83 -4.88 6.15
C PRO A 85 -3.75 -3.87 5.47
N MET A 86 -3.23 -3.13 4.48
CA MET A 86 -4.04 -2.17 3.73
C MET A 86 -5.08 -2.87 2.84
N GLY A 87 -4.69 -3.93 2.13
CA GLY A 87 -5.61 -4.71 1.29
C GLY A 87 -6.75 -5.32 2.10
N ILE A 88 -6.44 -5.93 3.24
CA ILE A 88 -7.44 -6.48 4.16
C ILE A 88 -8.36 -5.40 4.70
N ASN A 89 -7.82 -4.23 5.09
CA ASN A 89 -8.64 -3.10 5.53
C ASN A 89 -9.60 -2.62 4.44
N ILE A 90 -9.16 -2.54 3.17
CA ILE A 90 -10.00 -2.14 2.03
C ILE A 90 -11.12 -3.16 1.82
N ILE A 91 -10.78 -4.45 1.75
CA ILE A 91 -11.77 -5.52 1.56
C ILE A 91 -12.76 -5.55 2.72
N PHE A 92 -12.26 -5.49 3.96
CA PHE A 92 -13.11 -5.44 5.14
C PHE A 92 -14.08 -4.26 5.10
N TYR A 93 -13.61 -3.06 4.76
CA TYR A 93 -14.46 -1.88 4.64
C TYR A 93 -15.58 -2.11 3.61
N SER A 94 -15.23 -2.60 2.41
CA SER A 94 -16.20 -2.84 1.33
C SER A 94 -17.30 -3.85 1.68
N MET A 95 -17.04 -4.74 2.64
CA MET A 95 -18.01 -5.75 3.09
C MET A 95 -18.83 -5.31 4.31
N THR A 96 -18.52 -4.17 4.92
CA THR A 96 -19.09 -3.77 6.22
C THR A 96 -19.70 -2.36 6.25
N HIS A 97 -19.49 -1.54 5.22
CA HIS A 97 -19.99 -0.16 5.11
C HIS A 97 -20.54 0.09 3.71
#